data_AF-A0A5B8UL11-F1
#
_entry.id   AF-A0A5B8UL11-F1
#
_cell.length_a   1.000
_cell.length_b   1.000
_cell.length_c   1.000
_cell.angle_alpha   90.00
_cell.angle_beta   90.00
_cell.angle_gamma   90.00
#
_symmetry.space_group_name_H-M   'P 1'
#
loop_
_entity.id
_entity.type
_entity.pdbx_description
1 polymer ?
#
loop_
_entity_poly.entity_id
_entity_poly.type
_entity_poly.pdbx_seq_one_letter_code
_entity_poly.pdbx_strand_id
1 'polypeptide(L)'
;MPITPLYFIQGAITIILSAIVAYLVSRSQKKLDYVYDFRKYILDKRKKIYDQIEVTISHLNTFRFDTLEGNHCHVFMLSADAAGDLERELVDLLRHSYWMSNEMAMLLSKVNLTFVQINSRQQHGDRPIDSWGKEFFQDFYKLGEELKGVYFFDVMHLNNLSLFKKSKSTKIG
;
A
#
# COMPACT_ATOMS: atom_id res chain seq x y z
N MET A 1 -51.24 -35.39 42.77
CA MET A 1 -51.10 -33.95 42.49
C MET A 1 -50.88 -33.79 40.99
N PRO A 2 -51.79 -33.17 40.23
CA PRO A 2 -51.58 -33.00 38.80
C PRO A 2 -50.55 -31.90 38.60
N ILE A 3 -49.38 -32.26 38.06
CA ILE A 3 -48.40 -31.28 37.59
C ILE A 3 -49.06 -30.63 36.37
N THR A 4 -49.45 -29.37 36.53
CA THR A 4 -50.36 -28.69 35.62
C THR A 4 -49.72 -28.46 34.24
N PRO A 5 -50.46 -28.66 33.13
CA PRO A 5 -50.00 -28.38 31.76
C PRO A 5 -49.52 -26.94 31.55
N LEU A 6 -49.90 -26.03 32.46
CA LEU A 6 -49.44 -24.64 32.51
C LEU A 6 -47.91 -24.52 32.66
N TYR A 7 -47.26 -25.35 33.49
CA TYR A 7 -45.80 -25.32 33.65
C TYR A 7 -45.05 -25.80 32.40
N PHE A 8 -45.63 -26.76 31.67
CA PHE A 8 -45.09 -27.22 30.38
C PHE A 8 -45.19 -26.14 29.31
N ILE A 9 -46.33 -25.43 29.23
CA ILE A 9 -46.51 -24.32 28.28
C ILE A 9 -45.53 -23.18 28.60
N GLN A 10 -45.34 -22.86 29.88
CA GLN A 10 -44.43 -21.80 30.30
C GLN A 10 -42.96 -22.15 30.02
N GLY A 11 -42.57 -23.41 30.28
CA GLY A 11 -41.25 -23.92 29.90
C GLY A 11 -41.01 -23.91 28.37
N ALA A 12 -42.01 -24.31 27.58
CA ALA A 12 -41.93 -24.26 26.13
C ALA A 12 -41.76 -22.83 25.59
N ILE A 13 -42.50 -21.86 26.15
CA ILE A 13 -42.38 -20.44 25.80
C ILE A 13 -40.97 -19.91 26.15
N THR A 14 -40.44 -20.25 27.34
CA THR A 14 -39.08 -19.85 27.72
C THR A 14 -38.03 -20.45 26.80
N ILE A 15 -38.16 -21.71 26.38
CA ILE A 15 -37.24 -22.36 25.44
C ILE A 15 -37.28 -21.65 24.08
N ILE A 16 -38.47 -21.37 23.55
CA ILE A 16 -38.63 -20.68 22.26
C ILE A 16 -38.04 -19.27 22.32
N LEU A 17 -38.34 -18.50 23.37
CA LEU A 17 -37.79 -17.16 23.56
C LEU A 17 -36.26 -17.20 23.69
N SER A 18 -35.72 -18.17 24.44
CA SER A 18 -34.28 -18.36 24.59
C SER A 18 -33.61 -18.70 23.26
N ALA A 19 -34.24 -19.56 22.45
CA ALA A 19 -33.75 -19.91 21.12
C ALA A 19 -33.75 -18.71 20.15
N ILE A 20 -34.79 -17.87 20.20
CA ILE A 20 -34.87 -16.64 19.38
C ILE A 20 -33.77 -15.65 19.78
N VAL A 21 -33.59 -15.43 21.09
CA VAL A 21 -32.53 -14.53 21.60
C VAL A 21 -31.16 -15.07 21.22
N ALA A 22 -30.89 -16.36 21.43
CA ALA A 22 -29.63 -17.01 21.04
C ALA A 22 -29.36 -16.89 19.54
N TYR A 23 -30.38 -17.07 18.70
CA TYR A 23 -30.27 -16.89 17.25
C TYR A 23 -29.92 -15.43 16.88
N LEU A 24 -30.60 -14.44 17.47
CA LEU A 24 -30.33 -13.02 17.21
C LEU A 24 -28.92 -12.62 17.66
N VAL A 25 -28.48 -13.09 18.82
CA VAL A 25 -27.12 -12.87 19.34
C VAL A 25 -26.10 -13.54 18.42
N SER A 26 -26.27 -14.82 18.07
CA SER A 26 -25.37 -15.55 17.18
C SER A 26 -25.27 -14.89 15.80
N ARG A 27 -26.40 -14.46 15.24
CA ARG A 27 -26.42 -13.74 13.96
C ARG A 27 -25.65 -12.41 14.05
N SER A 28 -25.77 -11.70 15.16
CA SER A 28 -25.08 -10.42 15.37
C SER A 28 -23.57 -10.63 15.54
N GLN A 29 -23.17 -11.64 16.31
CA GLN A 29 -21.76 -12.05 16.44
C GLN A 29 -21.15 -12.41 15.10
N LYS A 30 -21.80 -13.28 14.31
CA LYS A 30 -21.33 -13.65 12.96
C LYS A 30 -21.13 -12.45 12.03
N LYS A 31 -21.99 -11.43 12.11
CA LYS A 31 -21.81 -10.20 11.34
C LYS A 31 -20.59 -9.41 11.79
N LEU A 32 -20.35 -9.31 13.10
CA LEU A 32 -19.17 -8.64 13.64
C LEU A 32 -17.89 -9.40 13.26
N ASP A 33 -17.89 -10.73 13.38
CA ASP A 33 -16.77 -11.59 12.99
C ASP A 33 -16.44 -11.40 11.51
N TYR A 34 -17.45 -11.41 10.63
CA TYR A 34 -17.25 -11.14 9.21
C TYR A 34 -16.61 -9.76 8.94
N VAL A 35 -17.09 -8.71 9.61
CA VAL A 35 -16.52 -7.36 9.44
C VAL A 35 -15.08 -7.31 9.94
N TYR A 36 -14.78 -7.99 11.05
CA TYR A 36 -13.43 -8.09 11.59
C TYR A 36 -12.49 -8.83 10.64
N ASP A 37 -12.88 -10.02 10.16
CA ASP A 37 -12.09 -10.82 9.24
C ASP A 37 -11.86 -10.09 7.92
N PHE A 38 -12.88 -9.42 7.40
CA PHE A 38 -12.75 -8.59 6.21
C PHE A 38 -11.76 -7.44 6.43
N ARG A 39 -11.83 -6.73 7.56
CA ARG A 39 -10.87 -5.66 7.89
C ARG A 39 -9.45 -6.22 8.00
N LYS A 40 -9.27 -7.36 8.67
CA LYS A 40 -7.99 -8.05 8.80
C LYS A 40 -7.40 -8.39 7.43
N TYR A 41 -8.20 -8.98 6.55
CA TYR A 41 -7.80 -9.28 5.16
C TYR A 41 -7.32 -8.04 4.40
N ILE A 42 -8.06 -6.93 4.50
CA ILE A 42 -7.67 -5.66 3.84
C ILE A 42 -6.34 -5.14 4.40
N LEU A 43 -6.16 -5.19 5.73
CA LEU A 43 -4.92 -4.75 6.36
C LEU A 43 -3.72 -5.60 5.94
N ASP A 44 -3.88 -6.91 5.91
CA ASP A 44 -2.82 -7.84 5.48
C ASP A 44 -2.39 -7.58 4.04
N LYS A 45 -3.36 -7.32 3.14
CA LYS A 45 -3.06 -6.94 1.75
C LYS A 45 -2.29 -5.64 1.65
N ARG A 46 -2.71 -4.60 2.38
CA ARG A 46 -2.02 -3.30 2.36
C ARG A 46 -0.63 -3.40 2.97
N LYS A 47 -0.50 -4.04 4.13
CA LYS A 47 0.79 -4.24 4.79
C LYS A 47 1.80 -4.84 3.83
N LYS A 48 1.42 -5.91 3.10
CA LYS A 48 2.30 -6.52 2.09
C LYS A 48 2.79 -5.54 1.03
N ILE A 49 1.93 -4.64 0.55
CA ILE A 49 2.31 -3.62 -0.43
C ILE A 49 3.24 -2.58 0.20
N TYR A 50 2.96 -2.13 1.43
CA TYR A 50 3.82 -1.18 2.12
C TYR A 50 5.18 -1.77 2.49
N ASP A 51 5.26 -3.05 2.84
CA ASP A 51 6.53 -3.77 3.05
C ASP A 51 7.39 -3.73 1.75
N GLN A 52 6.77 -3.81 0.56
CA GLN A 52 7.48 -3.67 -0.72
C GLN A 52 7.88 -2.21 -1.00
N ILE A 53 7.00 -1.25 -0.72
CA ILE A 53 7.30 0.18 -0.86
C ILE A 53 8.50 0.57 0.02
N GLU A 54 8.61 0.03 1.23
CA GLU A 54 9.75 0.27 2.12
C GLU A 54 11.08 -0.13 1.48
N VAL A 55 11.12 -1.31 0.84
CA VAL A 55 12.29 -1.80 0.11
C VAL A 55 12.61 -0.87 -1.07
N THR A 56 11.63 -0.51 -1.87
CA THR A 56 11.80 0.44 -2.98
C THR A 56 12.34 1.80 -2.50
N ILE A 57 11.80 2.34 -1.40
CA ILE A 57 12.26 3.58 -0.78
C ILE A 57 13.71 3.44 -0.32
N SER A 58 14.08 2.30 0.26
CA SER A 58 15.46 2.02 0.65
C SER A 58 16.40 2.05 -0.55
N HIS A 59 16.03 1.40 -1.65
CA HIS A 59 16.80 1.43 -2.90
C HIS A 59 16.95 2.87 -3.44
N LEU A 60 15.87 3.64 -3.49
CA LEU A 60 15.87 5.03 -3.97
C LEU A 60 16.74 5.97 -3.12
N ASN A 61 16.89 5.70 -1.84
CA ASN A 61 17.66 6.53 -0.91
C ASN A 61 19.08 6.02 -0.66
N THR A 62 19.47 4.92 -1.28
CA THR A 62 20.82 4.39 -1.16
C THR A 62 21.70 5.04 -2.23
N PHE A 63 22.66 5.85 -1.80
CA PHE A 63 23.59 6.54 -2.67
C PHE A 63 25.04 6.36 -2.24
N ARG A 64 25.94 6.50 -3.20
CA ARG A 64 27.39 6.49 -3.01
C ARG A 64 27.94 7.88 -3.31
N PHE A 65 28.97 8.28 -2.55
CA PHE A 65 29.79 9.44 -2.88
C PHE A 65 30.89 9.05 -3.85
N ASP A 66 30.94 9.71 -5.00
CA ASP A 66 32.02 9.61 -5.96
C ASP A 66 33.17 10.52 -5.51
N THR A 67 34.21 9.91 -4.94
CA THR A 67 35.38 10.63 -4.44
C THR A 67 36.23 11.28 -5.52
N LEU A 68 36.06 10.89 -6.80
CA LEU A 68 36.84 11.42 -7.92
C LEU A 68 36.19 12.68 -8.50
N GLU A 69 34.87 12.69 -8.61
CA GLU A 69 34.12 13.82 -9.18
C GLU A 69 33.45 14.72 -8.13
N GLY A 70 33.46 14.33 -6.86
CA GLY A 70 32.81 15.06 -5.77
C GLY A 70 31.28 15.04 -5.82
N ASN A 71 30.70 14.13 -6.61
CA ASN A 71 29.26 14.04 -6.86
C ASN A 71 28.65 12.82 -6.15
N HIS A 72 27.36 12.90 -5.81
CA HIS A 72 26.60 11.74 -5.33
C HIS A 72 25.90 11.04 -6.49
N CYS A 73 25.83 9.71 -6.44
CA CYS A 73 25.07 8.91 -7.39
C CYS A 73 24.30 7.82 -6.64
N HIS A 74 23.04 7.60 -7.02
CA HIS A 74 22.22 6.53 -6.45
C HIS A 74 22.75 5.17 -6.87
N VAL A 75 22.77 4.20 -5.95
CA VAL A 75 23.37 2.88 -6.19
C VAL A 75 22.68 2.13 -7.33
N PHE A 76 21.36 2.28 -7.46
CA PHE A 76 20.61 1.65 -8.56
C PHE A 76 20.98 2.22 -9.95
N MET A 77 21.59 3.41 -10.02
CA MET A 77 22.05 4.02 -11.28
C MET A 77 23.47 3.62 -11.67
N LEU A 78 24.15 2.76 -10.88
CA LEU A 78 25.50 2.31 -11.21
C LEU A 78 25.54 1.28 -12.34
N SER A 79 24.40 0.68 -12.69
CA SER A 79 24.29 -0.27 -13.79
C SER A 79 22.89 -0.24 -14.41
N ALA A 80 22.80 -0.56 -15.70
CA ALA A 80 21.53 -0.64 -16.41
C ALA A 80 20.61 -1.73 -15.83
N ASP A 81 21.19 -2.85 -15.41
CA ASP A 81 20.44 -3.96 -14.80
C ASP A 81 19.79 -3.54 -13.48
N ALA A 82 20.55 -2.92 -12.57
CA ALA A 82 20.00 -2.45 -11.28
C ALA A 82 18.92 -1.37 -11.45
N ALA A 83 19.09 -0.46 -12.42
CA ALA A 83 18.09 0.54 -12.73
C ALA A 83 16.82 -0.10 -13.31
N GLY A 84 16.98 -1.07 -14.21
CA GLY A 84 15.88 -1.83 -14.79
C GLY A 84 15.15 -2.72 -13.78
N ASP A 85 15.86 -3.27 -12.79
CA ASP A 85 15.26 -4.01 -11.67
C ASP A 85 14.34 -3.10 -10.84
N LEU A 86 14.81 -1.91 -10.48
CA LEU A 86 14.01 -0.94 -9.72
C LEU A 86 12.83 -0.41 -10.53
N GLU A 87 13.01 -0.16 -11.83
CA GLU A 87 11.91 0.24 -12.73
C GLU A 87 10.82 -0.84 -12.77
N ARG A 88 11.19 -2.12 -12.89
CA ARG A 88 10.23 -3.24 -12.85
C ARG A 88 9.51 -3.33 -11.51
N GLU A 89 10.22 -3.17 -10.40
CA GLU A 89 9.64 -3.14 -9.05
C GLU A 89 8.60 -2.02 -8.92
N LEU A 90 8.90 -0.82 -9.42
CA LEU A 90 7.98 0.32 -9.43
C LEU A 90 6.72 0.05 -10.26
N VAL A 91 6.87 -0.52 -11.45
CA VAL A 91 5.71 -0.87 -12.30
C VAL A 91 4.82 -1.90 -11.60
N ASP A 92 5.40 -2.90 -10.96
CA ASP A 92 4.65 -3.91 -10.21
C ASP A 92 3.95 -3.32 -8.98
N LEU A 93 4.57 -2.36 -8.28
CA LEU A 93 3.90 -1.61 -7.22
C LEU A 93 2.73 -0.79 -7.73
N LEU A 94 2.89 -0.10 -8.86
CA LEU A 94 1.84 0.75 -9.45
C LEU A 94 0.62 -0.06 -9.92
N ARG A 95 0.79 -1.32 -10.33
CA ARG A 95 -0.32 -2.26 -10.58
C ARG A 95 -1.19 -2.50 -9.35
N HIS A 96 -0.63 -2.29 -8.15
CA HIS A 96 -1.30 -2.42 -6.86
C HIS A 96 -1.73 -1.07 -6.27
N SER A 97 -1.81 -0.02 -7.08
CA SER A 97 -2.15 1.36 -6.66
C SER A 97 -3.48 1.53 -5.91
N TYR A 98 -4.38 0.55 -6.01
CA TYR A 98 -5.64 0.51 -5.27
C TYR A 98 -5.47 0.18 -3.78
N TRP A 99 -4.34 -0.41 -3.38
CA TRP A 99 -4.03 -0.72 -1.98
C TRP A 99 -3.28 0.38 -1.24
N MET A 100 -2.84 1.42 -1.94
CA MET A 100 -2.07 2.53 -1.38
C MET A 100 -2.88 3.84 -1.38
N SER A 101 -2.45 4.81 -0.59
CA SER A 101 -3.01 6.16 -0.62
C SER A 101 -2.85 6.79 -2.02
N ASN A 102 -3.66 7.81 -2.33
CA ASN A 102 -3.51 8.53 -3.60
C ASN A 102 -2.17 9.24 -3.70
N GLU A 103 -1.70 9.77 -2.57
CA GLU A 103 -0.44 10.48 -2.50
C GLU A 103 0.74 9.55 -2.76
N MET A 104 0.75 8.37 -2.12
CA MET A 104 1.76 7.33 -2.38
C MET A 104 1.76 6.90 -3.85
N ALA A 105 0.59 6.60 -4.43
CA ALA A 105 0.48 6.22 -5.84
C ALA A 105 0.99 7.31 -6.79
N MET A 106 0.68 8.57 -6.49
CA MET A 106 1.14 9.72 -7.28
C MET A 106 2.67 9.86 -7.20
N LEU A 107 3.27 9.76 -6.01
CA LEU A 107 4.72 9.87 -5.84
C LEU A 107 5.47 8.74 -6.55
N LEU A 108 5.02 7.48 -6.40
CA LEU A 108 5.59 6.36 -7.15
C LEU A 108 5.46 6.54 -8.67
N SER A 109 4.35 7.13 -9.13
CA SER A 109 4.17 7.46 -10.55
C SER A 109 5.16 8.52 -11.02
N LYS A 110 5.48 9.53 -10.18
CA LYS A 110 6.51 10.53 -10.50
C LYS A 110 7.89 9.89 -10.61
N VAL A 111 8.25 8.98 -9.70
CA VAL A 111 9.52 8.23 -9.80
C VAL A 111 9.58 7.45 -11.11
N ASN A 112 8.50 6.73 -11.46
CA ASN A 112 8.43 5.99 -12.71
C ASN A 112 8.53 6.91 -13.94
N LEU A 113 7.93 8.10 -13.91
CA LEU A 113 8.07 9.09 -14.99
C LEU A 113 9.52 9.58 -15.14
N THR A 114 10.26 9.76 -14.05
CA THR A 114 11.69 10.10 -14.11
C THR A 114 12.50 8.99 -14.80
N PHE A 115 12.21 7.71 -14.51
CA PHE A 115 12.80 6.58 -15.24
C PHE A 115 12.47 6.61 -16.74
N VAL A 116 11.21 6.84 -17.10
CA VAL A 116 10.81 6.95 -18.51
C VAL A 116 11.54 8.09 -19.23
N GLN A 117 11.74 9.22 -18.57
CA GLN A 117 12.52 10.34 -19.12
C GLN A 117 13.98 9.96 -19.36
N ILE A 118 14.61 9.25 -18.42
CA ILE A 118 15.98 8.76 -18.56
C ILE A 118 16.08 7.76 -19.71
N ASN A 119 15.20 6.76 -19.74
CA ASN A 119 15.17 5.74 -20.79
C ASN A 119 14.97 6.37 -22.18
N SER A 120 14.08 7.35 -22.30
CA SER A 120 13.87 8.10 -23.54
C SER A 120 15.13 8.84 -23.99
N ARG A 121 15.85 9.48 -23.07
CA ARG A 121 17.10 10.19 -23.40
C ARG A 121 18.25 9.24 -23.73
N GLN A 122 18.33 8.09 -23.08
CA GLN A 122 19.33 7.07 -23.33
C GLN A 122 19.17 6.43 -24.72
N GLN A 123 17.92 6.23 -25.18
CA GLN A 123 17.66 5.76 -26.55
C GLN A 123 18.16 6.73 -27.64
N HIS A 124 18.37 7.99 -27.29
CA HIS A 124 18.78 9.05 -28.22
C HIS A 124 20.23 9.52 -28.03
N GLY A 125 21.00 8.95 -27.11
CA GLY A 125 22.38 9.37 -26.88
C GLY A 125 23.28 8.31 -26.26
N ASP A 126 24.57 8.36 -26.59
CA ASP A 126 25.59 7.38 -26.16
C ASP A 126 26.12 7.61 -24.72
N ARG A 127 25.34 8.29 -23.86
CA ARG A 127 25.77 8.54 -22.48
C ARG A 127 25.49 7.32 -21.58
N PRO A 128 26.47 6.90 -20.74
CA PRO A 128 26.27 5.80 -19.81
C PRO A 128 25.25 6.18 -18.72
N ILE A 129 24.59 5.17 -18.13
CA ILE A 129 23.47 5.36 -17.21
C ILE A 129 23.86 6.07 -15.91
N ASP A 130 25.09 5.90 -15.45
CA ASP A 130 25.63 6.58 -14.26
C ASP A 130 25.71 8.10 -14.43
N SER A 131 25.97 8.57 -15.65
CA SER A 131 25.96 10.00 -16.00
C SER A 131 24.56 10.59 -15.86
N TRP A 132 23.53 9.85 -16.28
CA TRP A 132 22.14 10.22 -16.03
C TRP A 132 21.78 10.14 -14.54
N GLY A 133 22.32 9.15 -13.82
CA GLY A 133 22.16 9.03 -12.37
C GLY A 133 22.69 10.24 -11.60
N LYS A 134 23.80 10.84 -12.05
CA LYS A 134 24.34 12.09 -11.51
C LYS A 134 23.46 13.29 -11.84
N GLU A 135 22.97 13.39 -13.08
CA GLU A 135 22.10 14.49 -13.53
C GLU A 135 20.77 14.52 -12.76
N PHE A 136 20.12 13.37 -12.60
CA PHE A 136 18.82 13.23 -11.93
C PHE A 136 18.92 12.95 -10.42
N PHE A 137 20.12 13.02 -9.84
CA PHE A 137 20.35 12.65 -8.43
C PHE A 137 19.40 13.37 -7.47
N GLN A 138 19.29 14.70 -7.62
CA GLN A 138 18.47 15.55 -6.74
C GLN A 138 16.97 15.26 -6.88
N ASP A 139 16.51 14.93 -8.10
CA ASP A 139 15.11 14.59 -8.35
C ASP A 139 14.74 13.29 -7.62
N PHE A 140 15.56 12.25 -7.75
CA PHE A 140 15.34 11.00 -7.02
C PHE A 140 15.49 11.16 -5.51
N TYR A 141 16.46 11.94 -5.05
CA TYR A 141 16.65 12.20 -3.63
C TYR A 141 15.41 12.87 -3.02
N LYS A 142 14.90 13.93 -3.66
CA LYS A 142 13.70 14.63 -3.21
C LYS A 142 12.48 13.73 -3.21
N LEU A 143 12.26 12.96 -4.29
CA LEU A 143 11.16 12.01 -4.37
C LEU A 143 11.28 10.91 -3.31
N GLY A 144 12.50 10.43 -3.03
CA GLY A 144 12.79 9.46 -1.98
C GLY A 144 12.43 9.96 -0.59
N GLU A 145 12.71 11.22 -0.28
CA GLU A 145 12.33 11.85 0.99
C GLU A 145 10.81 12.11 1.09
N GLU A 146 10.17 12.57 0.02
CA GLU A 146 8.70 12.73 -0.03
C GLU A 146 8.00 11.38 0.18
N LEU A 147 8.50 10.32 -0.48
CA LEU A 147 7.99 8.96 -0.31
C LEU A 147 8.12 8.46 1.12
N LYS A 148 9.26 8.70 1.81
CA LYS A 148 9.43 8.35 3.23
C LYS A 148 8.39 9.01 4.11
N GLY A 149 8.13 10.30 3.91
CA GLY A 149 7.14 11.05 4.67
C GLY A 149 5.74 10.44 4.55
N VAL A 150 5.30 10.19 3.31
CA VAL A 150 3.98 9.59 3.04
C VAL A 150 3.92 8.15 3.50
N TYR A 151 4.99 7.37 3.32
CA TYR A 151 5.10 6.00 3.81
C TYR A 151 4.85 5.93 5.31
N PHE A 152 5.57 6.74 6.09
CA PHE A 152 5.42 6.75 7.54
C PHE A 152 4.00 7.13 7.96
N PHE A 153 3.43 8.16 7.33
CA PHE A 153 2.06 8.57 7.59
C PHE A 153 1.05 7.44 7.30
N ASP A 154 1.15 6.82 6.13
CA ASP A 154 0.23 5.77 5.72
C ASP A 154 0.34 4.52 6.60
N VAL A 155 1.56 4.09 6.96
CA VAL A 155 1.79 2.92 7.84
C VAL A 155 1.15 3.14 9.20
N MET A 156 1.30 4.33 9.79
CA MET A 156 0.68 4.69 11.08
C MET A 156 -0.86 4.72 11.02
N HIS A 157 -1.44 4.81 9.82
CA HIS A 157 -2.88 4.91 9.61
C HIS A 157 -3.47 3.80 8.72
N LEU A 158 -2.80 2.66 8.57
CA LEU A 158 -3.27 1.55 7.72
C LEU A 158 -4.70 1.08 8.07
N ASN A 159 -5.05 1.14 9.36
CA ASN A 159 -6.37 0.81 9.92
C ASN A 159 -7.49 1.78 9.48
N ASN A 160 -7.14 2.99 9.03
CA ASN A 160 -8.10 4.00 8.61
C ASN A 160 -8.47 3.82 7.13
N LEU A 161 -9.48 2.99 6.88
CA LEU A 161 -9.93 2.67 5.52
C LEU A 161 -10.36 3.88 4.69
N SER A 162 -10.74 5.01 5.32
CA SER A 162 -11.22 6.20 4.62
C SER A 162 -10.11 6.94 3.87
N LEU A 163 -8.88 6.95 4.39
CA LEU A 163 -7.71 7.59 3.76
C LEU A 163 -7.36 6.95 2.40
N PHE A 164 -7.67 5.67 2.25
CA PHE A 164 -7.35 4.87 1.08
C PHE A 164 -8.55 4.75 0.12
N LYS A 165 -9.68 5.37 0.46
CA LYS A 165 -10.84 5.42 -0.41
C LYS A 165 -10.50 6.34 -1.58
N LYS A 166 -10.29 5.77 -2.76
CA LYS A 166 -10.15 6.54 -3.99
C LYS A 166 -11.41 7.40 -4.14
N SER A 167 -11.25 8.72 -4.18
CA SER A 167 -12.37 9.58 -4.56
C SER A 167 -12.77 9.20 -5.99
N LYS A 168 -14.07 9.18 -6.29
CA LYS A 168 -14.49 9.20 -7.69
C LYS A 168 -13.94 10.50 -8.26
N SER A 169 -12.90 10.41 -9.09
CA SER A 169 -12.43 11.54 -9.87
C SER A 169 -13.65 12.18 -10.56
N THR A 170 -13.92 13.42 -10.19
CA THR A 170 -14.71 14.35 -10.99
C THR A 170 -14.17 14.29 -12.40
N LYS A 171 -15.07 14.05 -13.36
CA LYS A 171 -14.80 13.98 -14.81
C LYS A 171 -13.66 14.93 -15.18
N ILE A 172 -12.56 14.37 -15.66
CA ILE A 172 -11.57 15.10 -16.43
C ILE A 172 -12.30 15.47 -17.74
N GLY A 173 -12.59 16.75 -17.90
CA GLY A 173 -13.04 17.35 -19.15
C GLY A 173 -11.86 17.63 -20.07
#